data_AF-A0A3B0K2Z7-F1
#
_entry.id   AF-A0A3B0K2Z7-F1
#
_cell.length_a   1.000
_cell.length_b   1.000
_cell.length_c   1.000
_cell.angle_alpha   90.00
_cell.angle_beta   90.00
_cell.angle_gamma   90.00
#
_symmetry.space_group_name_H-M   'P 1'
#
loop_
_entity.id
_entity.type
_entity.pdbx_description
1 polymer ?
#
loop_
_entity_poly.entity_id
_entity_poly.type
_entity_poly.pdbx_seq_one_letter_code
_entity_poly.pdbx_strand_id
1 'polypeptide(L)'
;MQSAVEQVRSSTQLPDLRPDDVELMYMVCAFETAWQRRRQRASVWCSFFDVASLRALEFAKDLEYYWNDGYGYELTHRIACPAIADMFAAIDPDEYQPQAQAMPRANATFYFTHSGTLLKLLAHLGLAKDEEALTHKHFGSERLWRTSEIDAFATNLAFLRYECEQEPPRVLVLHQERVVRLPGCPQNEDLCPLATLRRLYAHSVESCDFEALCQANDV
;
A
#
# COMPACT_ATOMS: atom_id res chain seq x y z
N MET A 1 -11.33 10.35 16.62
CA MET A 1 -12.59 9.58 16.50
C MET A 1 -13.72 10.13 17.37
N GLN A 2 -13.53 10.34 18.68
CA GLN A 2 -14.62 10.85 19.56
C GLN A 2 -15.22 12.18 19.07
N SER A 3 -14.39 13.14 18.65
CA SER A 3 -14.85 14.41 18.06
C SER A 3 -15.72 14.21 16.82
N ALA A 4 -15.39 13.25 15.96
CA ALA A 4 -16.20 12.92 14.77
C ALA A 4 -17.55 12.31 15.17
N VAL A 5 -17.57 11.45 16.19
CA VAL A 5 -18.81 10.88 16.72
C VAL A 5 -19.72 11.98 17.29
N GLU A 6 -19.18 12.90 18.08
CA GLU A 6 -19.93 14.02 18.64
C GLU A 6 -20.50 14.93 17.54
N GLN A 7 -19.70 15.22 16.51
CA GLN A 7 -20.15 16.01 15.37
C GLN A 7 -21.29 15.32 14.60
N VAL A 8 -21.18 14.02 14.33
CA VAL A 8 -22.23 13.27 13.62
C VAL A 8 -23.50 13.16 14.46
N ARG A 9 -23.39 12.95 15.78
CA ARG A 9 -24.56 13.00 16.69
C ARG A 9 -25.24 14.36 16.64
N SER A 10 -24.48 15.45 16.64
CA SER A 10 -25.02 16.80 16.49
C SER A 10 -25.70 17.01 15.13
N SER A 11 -25.13 16.48 14.05
CA SER A 11 -25.69 16.63 12.70
C SER A 11 -26.94 15.79 12.46
N THR A 12 -27.04 14.60 13.08
CA THR A 12 -28.14 13.65 12.90
C THR A 12 -29.25 13.79 13.95
N GLN A 13 -28.95 14.43 15.08
CA GLN A 13 -29.80 14.46 16.28
C GLN A 13 -30.05 13.07 16.90
N LEU A 14 -29.19 12.10 16.61
CA LEU A 14 -29.24 10.75 17.18
C LEU A 14 -28.21 10.63 18.32
N PRO A 15 -28.63 10.56 19.59
CA PRO A 15 -27.69 10.56 20.73
C PRO A 15 -26.94 9.23 20.90
N ASP A 16 -27.54 8.12 20.44
CA ASP A 16 -27.07 6.76 20.75
C ASP A 16 -26.10 6.17 19.70
N LEU A 17 -25.55 6.99 18.80
CA LEU A 17 -24.57 6.52 17.81
C LEU A 17 -23.24 6.13 18.46
N ARG A 18 -22.76 4.91 18.23
CA ARG A 18 -21.45 4.41 18.69
C ARG A 18 -20.36 4.68 17.64
N PRO A 19 -19.08 4.59 17.99
CA PRO A 19 -17.98 4.75 17.03
C PRO A 19 -18.14 3.87 15.77
N ASP A 20 -18.49 2.60 15.94
CA ASP A 20 -18.69 1.66 14.82
C ASP A 20 -19.86 2.09 13.90
N ASP A 21 -20.91 2.69 14.46
CA ASP A 21 -22.05 3.18 13.68
C ASP A 21 -21.60 4.37 12.81
N VAL A 22 -20.79 5.27 13.37
CA VAL A 22 -20.22 6.43 12.65
C VAL A 22 -19.19 6.00 11.61
N GLU A 23 -18.38 4.99 11.90
CA GLU A 23 -17.47 4.38 10.94
C GLU A 23 -18.24 3.72 9.79
N LEU A 24 -19.32 3.00 10.07
CA LEU A 24 -20.19 2.44 9.04
C LEU A 24 -20.78 3.54 8.16
N MET A 25 -21.28 4.64 8.74
CA MET A 25 -21.77 5.80 7.98
C MET A 25 -20.69 6.40 7.07
N TYR A 26 -19.45 6.49 7.55
CA TYR A 26 -18.29 6.95 6.78
C TYR A 26 -17.98 6.01 5.61
N MET A 27 -17.97 4.70 5.85
CA MET A 27 -17.77 3.70 4.80
C MET A 27 -18.87 3.75 3.75
N VAL A 28 -20.15 3.86 4.15
CA VAL A 28 -21.27 3.97 3.20
C VAL A 28 -21.14 5.24 2.36
N CYS A 29 -20.77 6.38 2.96
CA CYS A 29 -20.46 7.60 2.23
C CYS A 29 -19.38 7.37 1.15
N ALA A 30 -18.26 6.72 1.51
CA ALA A 30 -17.18 6.42 0.58
C ALA A 30 -17.62 5.49 -0.56
N PHE A 31 -18.28 4.37 -0.24
CA PHE A 31 -18.76 3.40 -1.23
C PHE A 31 -19.83 3.97 -2.16
N GLU A 32 -20.81 4.72 -1.64
CA GLU A 32 -21.82 5.35 -2.49
C GLU A 32 -21.20 6.40 -3.41
N THR A 33 -20.21 7.17 -2.92
CA THR A 33 -19.49 8.14 -3.75
C THR A 33 -18.73 7.45 -4.89
N ALA A 34 -18.06 6.32 -4.59
CA ALA A 34 -17.35 5.53 -5.60
C ALA A 34 -18.31 4.90 -6.62
N TRP A 35 -19.45 4.36 -6.17
CA TRP A 35 -20.45 3.70 -7.01
C TRP A 35 -21.25 4.69 -7.87
N GLN A 36 -21.60 5.84 -7.31
CA GLN A 36 -22.54 6.79 -7.91
C GLN A 36 -21.85 7.98 -8.59
N ARG A 37 -20.60 7.84 -9.07
CA ARG A 37 -19.83 8.92 -9.73
C ARG A 37 -20.57 9.69 -10.84
N ARG A 38 -21.55 9.06 -11.50
CA ARG A 38 -22.34 9.66 -12.60
C ARG A 38 -23.63 10.34 -12.15
N ARG A 39 -24.01 10.26 -10.86
CA ARG A 39 -25.18 10.96 -10.33
C ARG A 39 -24.78 12.38 -9.95
N GLN A 40 -25.69 13.33 -10.18
CA GLN A 40 -25.48 14.74 -9.84
C GLN A 40 -25.53 15.03 -8.32
N ARG A 41 -25.98 14.07 -7.51
CA ARG A 41 -26.16 14.24 -6.06
C ARG A 41 -25.11 13.46 -5.29
N ALA A 42 -24.49 14.12 -4.32
CA ALA A 42 -23.62 13.48 -3.35
C ALA A 42 -24.42 12.47 -2.49
N SER A 43 -23.71 11.48 -1.93
CA SER A 43 -24.29 10.56 -0.95
C SER A 43 -24.83 11.34 0.25
N VAL A 44 -26.04 11.00 0.69
CA VAL A 44 -26.66 11.59 1.88
C VAL A 44 -25.84 11.27 3.14
N TRP A 45 -25.18 10.11 3.16
CA TRP A 45 -24.32 9.73 4.28
C TRP A 45 -23.12 10.67 4.43
N CYS A 46 -22.62 11.21 3.32
CA CYS A 46 -21.53 12.18 3.36
C CYS A 46 -21.94 13.53 3.94
N SER A 47 -23.23 13.91 3.89
CA SER A 47 -23.65 15.23 4.38
C SER A 47 -23.67 15.34 5.91
N PHE A 48 -23.49 14.24 6.63
CA PHE A 48 -23.41 14.25 8.10
C PHE A 48 -22.02 14.59 8.62
N PHE A 49 -21.00 14.60 7.77
CA PHE A 49 -19.61 14.84 8.15
C PHE A 49 -19.15 16.22 7.72
N ASP A 50 -18.45 16.92 8.62
CA ASP A 50 -17.61 18.03 8.22
C ASP A 50 -16.19 17.56 7.87
N VAL A 51 -15.37 18.47 7.35
CA VAL A 51 -13.99 18.16 6.94
C VAL A 51 -13.13 17.70 8.13
N ALA A 52 -13.37 18.22 9.33
CA ALA A 52 -12.60 17.86 10.52
C ALA A 52 -12.91 16.42 10.96
N SER A 53 -14.19 16.03 10.93
CA SER A 53 -14.65 14.66 11.17
C SER A 53 -14.08 13.70 10.14
N LEU A 54 -14.12 14.05 8.84
CA LEU A 54 -13.54 13.21 7.78
C LEU A 54 -12.03 13.02 7.98
N ARG A 55 -11.28 14.07 8.33
CA ARG A 55 -9.84 13.96 8.65
C ARG A 55 -9.58 13.04 9.86
N ALA A 56 -10.43 13.11 10.88
CA ALA A 56 -10.29 12.25 12.05
C ALA A 56 -10.58 10.78 11.74
N LEU A 57 -11.51 10.50 10.82
CA LEU A 57 -11.85 9.15 10.37
C LEU A 57 -10.80 8.59 9.39
N GLU A 58 -10.31 9.42 8.46
CA GLU A 58 -9.18 9.10 7.59
C GLU A 58 -7.95 8.70 8.42
N PHE A 59 -7.57 9.53 9.40
CA PHE A 59 -6.43 9.23 10.26
C PHE A 59 -6.61 7.97 11.11
N ALA A 60 -7.85 7.67 11.53
CA ALA A 60 -8.15 6.41 12.21
C ALA A 60 -7.88 5.21 11.30
N LYS A 61 -8.26 5.29 10.01
CA LYS A 61 -7.94 4.27 9.01
C LYS A 61 -6.45 4.18 8.71
N ASP A 62 -5.75 5.30 8.66
CA ASP A 62 -4.30 5.28 8.47
C ASP A 62 -3.58 4.53 9.60
N LEU A 63 -4.01 4.75 10.85
CA LEU A 63 -3.47 4.00 11.99
C LEU A 63 -3.79 2.50 11.88
N GLU A 64 -5.03 2.15 11.59
CA GLU A 64 -5.43 0.74 11.41
C GLU A 64 -4.54 0.04 10.38
N TYR A 65 -4.44 0.58 9.18
CA TYR A 65 -3.65 0.01 8.09
C TYR A 65 -2.14 0.11 8.32
N TYR A 66 -1.64 1.15 8.99
CA TYR A 66 -0.23 1.23 9.35
C TYR A 66 0.18 0.05 10.24
N TRP A 67 -0.63 -0.24 11.26
CA TRP A 67 -0.33 -1.27 12.26
C TRP A 67 -0.66 -2.69 11.78
N ASN A 68 -1.70 -2.86 10.94
CA ASN A 68 -2.12 -4.16 10.44
C ASN A 68 -1.46 -4.56 9.12
N ASP A 69 -1.14 -3.58 8.26
CA ASP A 69 -0.73 -3.82 6.88
C ASP A 69 0.57 -3.13 6.46
N GLY A 70 1.08 -2.20 7.26
CA GLY A 70 2.27 -1.43 6.93
C GLY A 70 3.47 -1.68 7.83
N TYR A 71 3.99 -0.58 8.35
CA TYR A 71 5.24 -0.51 9.12
C TYR A 71 5.08 -0.77 10.61
N GLY A 72 3.89 -1.10 11.10
CA GLY A 72 3.66 -1.36 12.52
C GLY A 72 4.57 -2.44 13.11
N TYR A 73 4.80 -3.51 12.35
CA TYR A 73 5.73 -4.58 12.72
C TYR A 73 6.54 -5.01 11.49
N GLU A 74 7.79 -5.42 11.71
CA GLU A 74 8.66 -5.91 10.64
C GLU A 74 8.04 -7.11 9.91
N LEU A 75 7.48 -8.06 10.66
CA LEU A 75 6.85 -9.25 10.12
C LEU A 75 5.73 -8.91 9.12
N THR A 76 4.93 -7.88 9.40
CA THR A 76 3.75 -7.49 8.60
C THR A 76 4.09 -7.30 7.13
N HIS A 77 5.22 -6.68 6.82
CA HIS A 77 5.65 -6.45 5.44
C HIS A 77 6.76 -7.40 5.00
N ARG A 78 7.51 -8.02 5.92
CA ARG A 78 8.52 -9.04 5.56
C ARG A 78 7.90 -10.22 4.81
N ILE A 79 6.65 -10.59 5.12
CA ILE A 79 5.90 -11.65 4.43
C ILE A 79 5.60 -11.35 2.94
N ALA A 80 5.87 -10.13 2.45
CA ALA A 80 5.79 -9.82 1.02
C ALA A 80 6.99 -10.34 0.21
N CYS A 81 8.01 -10.93 0.86
CA CYS A 81 9.22 -11.42 0.19
C CYS A 81 8.97 -12.43 -0.95
N PRO A 82 7.97 -13.35 -0.92
CA PRO A 82 7.70 -14.22 -2.06
C PRO A 82 7.23 -13.44 -3.30
N ALA A 83 6.46 -12.36 -3.10
CA ALA A 83 6.00 -11.52 -4.20
C ALA A 83 7.16 -10.74 -4.83
N ILE A 84 8.13 -10.29 -4.02
CA ILE A 84 9.36 -9.65 -4.53
C ILE A 84 10.22 -10.65 -5.30
N ALA A 85 10.39 -11.87 -4.77
CA ALA A 85 11.12 -12.93 -5.46
C ALA A 85 10.48 -13.27 -6.82
N ASP A 86 9.16 -13.39 -6.85
CA ASP A 86 8.42 -13.66 -8.08
C ASP A 86 8.52 -12.51 -9.09
N MET A 87 8.46 -11.26 -8.61
CA MET A 87 8.68 -10.06 -9.42
C MET A 87 10.06 -10.11 -10.09
N PHE A 88 11.13 -10.41 -9.35
CA PHE A 88 12.47 -10.58 -9.94
C PHE A 88 12.52 -11.72 -10.95
N ALA A 89 11.89 -12.86 -10.68
CA ALA A 89 11.80 -13.94 -11.66
C ALA A 89 11.05 -13.53 -12.94
N ALA A 90 10.21 -12.49 -12.90
CA ALA A 90 9.54 -11.94 -14.09
C ALA A 90 10.38 -10.88 -14.83
N ILE A 91 11.09 -10.01 -14.11
CA ILE A 91 11.86 -8.90 -14.70
C ILE A 91 13.36 -9.20 -14.88
N ASP A 92 13.84 -10.34 -14.39
CA ASP A 92 15.24 -10.75 -14.44
C ASP A 92 15.36 -12.28 -14.60
N PRO A 93 14.76 -12.85 -15.67
CA PRO A 93 14.66 -14.30 -15.84
C PRO A 93 16.04 -14.97 -15.96
N ASP A 94 17.05 -14.28 -16.48
CA ASP A 94 18.40 -14.86 -16.65
C ASP A 94 19.07 -15.19 -15.32
N GLU A 95 18.81 -14.39 -14.28
CA GLU A 95 19.36 -14.61 -12.94
C GLU A 95 18.51 -15.61 -12.14
N TYR A 96 17.18 -15.49 -12.22
CA TYR A 96 16.25 -16.19 -11.32
C TYR A 96 15.59 -17.44 -11.92
N GLN A 97 15.78 -17.70 -13.22
CA GLN A 97 15.30 -18.90 -13.92
C GLN A 97 16.39 -19.46 -14.85
N PRO A 98 17.39 -20.19 -14.32
CA PRO A 98 18.41 -20.83 -15.14
C PRO A 98 17.75 -21.75 -16.18
N GLN A 99 18.06 -21.50 -17.44
CA GLN A 99 17.36 -21.94 -18.67
C GLN A 99 17.14 -23.46 -18.84
N ALA A 100 17.60 -24.32 -17.93
CA ALA A 100 17.55 -25.77 -18.10
C ALA A 100 16.15 -26.38 -17.92
N GLN A 101 15.21 -25.72 -17.21
CA GLN A 101 13.89 -26.33 -16.89
C GLN A 101 12.70 -25.35 -16.80
N ALA A 102 12.88 -24.04 -17.00
CA ALA A 102 11.78 -23.07 -16.83
C ALA A 102 10.95 -22.88 -18.12
N MET A 103 9.61 -22.91 -17.99
CA MET A 103 8.74 -22.45 -19.06
C MET A 103 8.99 -20.95 -19.32
N PRO A 104 8.98 -20.48 -20.60
CA PRO A 104 9.09 -19.06 -20.90
C PRO A 104 8.00 -18.28 -20.17
N ARG A 105 8.38 -17.28 -19.36
CA ARG A 105 7.42 -16.34 -18.77
C ARG A 105 6.89 -15.38 -19.84
N ALA A 106 5.64 -14.96 -19.66
CA ALA A 106 5.05 -13.95 -20.52
C ALA A 106 5.76 -12.60 -20.34
N ASN A 107 5.81 -11.79 -21.40
CA ASN A 107 6.41 -10.45 -21.38
C ASN A 107 5.73 -9.47 -20.41
N ALA A 108 4.51 -9.81 -19.96
CA ALA A 108 3.78 -9.07 -18.94
C ALA A 108 3.08 -10.07 -18.01
N THR A 109 3.15 -9.80 -16.71
CA THR A 109 2.48 -10.59 -15.68
C THR A 109 1.61 -9.64 -14.86
N PHE A 110 0.34 -10.00 -14.68
CA PHE A 110 -0.65 -9.17 -13.98
C PHE A 110 -1.17 -9.89 -12.76
N TYR A 111 -1.03 -9.25 -11.60
CA TYR A 111 -1.54 -9.73 -10.33
C TYR A 111 -2.70 -8.87 -9.87
N PHE A 112 -3.71 -9.52 -9.29
CA PHE A 112 -4.86 -8.86 -8.68
C PHE A 112 -4.92 -9.31 -7.22
N THR A 113 -4.97 -8.35 -6.31
CA THR A 113 -4.96 -8.62 -4.88
C THR A 113 -5.78 -7.60 -4.11
N HIS A 114 -5.79 -7.72 -2.79
CA HIS A 114 -6.48 -6.84 -1.87
C HIS A 114 -5.56 -5.74 -1.34
N SER A 115 -6.17 -4.66 -0.84
CA SER A 115 -5.50 -3.47 -0.30
C SER A 115 -4.43 -3.82 0.74
N GLY A 116 -4.74 -4.67 1.73
CA GLY A 116 -3.77 -5.09 2.76
C GLY A 116 -2.53 -5.78 2.19
N THR A 117 -2.67 -6.61 1.16
CA THR A 117 -1.51 -7.25 0.49
C THR A 117 -0.66 -6.22 -0.25
N LEU A 118 -1.30 -5.26 -0.91
CA LEU A 118 -0.60 -4.20 -1.63
C LEU A 118 0.15 -3.28 -0.66
N LEU A 119 -0.48 -2.88 0.46
CA LEU A 119 0.15 -2.08 1.52
C LEU A 119 1.35 -2.79 2.13
N LYS A 120 1.27 -4.11 2.37
CA LYS A 120 2.43 -4.91 2.82
C LYS A 120 3.57 -4.87 1.82
N LEU A 121 3.26 -4.93 0.53
CA LEU A 121 4.26 -4.83 -0.54
C LEU A 121 4.87 -3.42 -0.63
N LEU A 122 4.05 -2.36 -0.56
CA LEU A 122 4.55 -0.97 -0.52
C LEU A 122 5.46 -0.74 0.70
N ALA A 123 5.06 -1.26 1.86
CA ALA A 123 5.84 -1.17 3.08
C ALA A 123 7.18 -1.91 2.93
N HIS A 124 7.16 -3.12 2.37
CA HIS A 124 8.35 -3.90 2.06
C HIS A 124 9.31 -3.19 1.11
N LEU A 125 8.78 -2.42 0.16
CA LEU A 125 9.55 -1.62 -0.78
C LEU A 125 10.11 -0.33 -0.17
N GLY A 126 9.69 0.04 1.04
CA GLY A 126 10.11 1.28 1.70
C GLY A 126 9.34 2.53 1.22
N LEU A 127 8.20 2.36 0.57
CA LEU A 127 7.37 3.46 0.07
C LEU A 127 6.44 4.03 1.15
N ALA A 128 6.21 5.34 1.12
CA ALA A 128 5.35 6.05 2.07
C ALA A 128 5.75 5.84 3.55
N LYS A 129 7.05 5.66 3.82
CA LYS A 129 7.59 5.42 5.16
C LYS A 129 7.85 6.74 5.89
N ASP A 130 7.13 6.96 6.99
CA ASP A 130 7.37 8.07 7.90
C ASP A 130 8.71 7.92 8.67
N GLU A 131 9.24 9.05 9.15
CA GLU A 131 10.47 9.07 9.97
C GLU A 131 10.26 8.41 11.34
N GLU A 132 9.10 8.66 11.95
CA GLU A 132 8.68 8.07 13.21
C GLU A 132 7.49 7.13 13.00
N ALA A 133 7.36 6.14 13.90
CA ALA A 133 6.23 5.21 13.83
C ALA A 133 4.91 5.94 14.04
N LEU A 134 3.94 5.72 13.14
CA LEU A 134 2.66 6.41 13.19
C LEU A 134 1.87 5.98 14.42
N THR A 135 1.53 6.94 15.26
CA THR A 135 0.72 6.76 16.47
C THR A 135 -0.37 7.82 16.56
N HIS A 136 -1.34 7.62 17.45
CA HIS A 136 -2.43 8.58 17.70
C HIS A 136 -1.98 10.03 17.96
N LYS A 137 -0.74 10.25 18.43
CA LYS A 137 -0.18 11.57 18.68
C LYS A 137 0.08 12.39 17.41
N HIS A 138 0.16 11.75 16.26
CA HIS A 138 0.41 12.36 14.96
C HIS A 138 -0.86 12.87 14.28
N PHE A 139 -2.00 12.89 14.98
CA PHE A 139 -3.21 13.45 14.41
C PHE A 139 -3.00 14.95 14.09
N GLY A 140 -3.15 15.30 12.82
CA GLY A 140 -2.97 16.67 12.33
C GLY A 140 -1.52 17.04 11.95
N SER A 141 -0.55 16.12 12.08
CA SER A 141 0.76 16.29 11.46
C SER A 141 0.74 15.83 10.00
N GLU A 142 1.70 16.34 9.22
CA GLU A 142 2.04 15.74 7.93
C GLU A 142 2.50 14.30 8.16
N ARG A 143 2.15 13.42 7.21
CA ARG A 143 2.54 12.00 7.20
C ARG A 143 2.59 11.50 5.76
N LEU A 144 3.53 10.61 5.50
CA LEU A 144 3.64 9.91 4.22
C LEU A 144 2.67 8.73 4.17
N TRP A 145 2.43 8.04 5.29
CA TRP A 145 1.45 6.96 5.36
C TRP A 145 0.01 7.47 5.45
N ARG A 146 -0.54 7.80 4.28
CA ARG A 146 -1.92 8.29 4.12
C ARG A 146 -2.69 7.40 3.15
N THR A 147 -3.42 6.43 3.69
CA THR A 147 -4.10 5.36 2.94
C THR A 147 -5.13 5.86 1.93
N SER A 148 -5.80 6.96 2.21
CA SER A 148 -6.68 7.62 1.23
C SER A 148 -5.96 8.11 -0.03
N GLU A 149 -4.64 8.31 0.03
CA GLU A 149 -3.81 8.72 -1.09
C GLU A 149 -2.98 7.57 -1.66
N ILE A 150 -2.55 6.61 -0.84
CA ILE A 150 -1.65 5.53 -1.27
C ILE A 150 -2.36 4.19 -1.59
N ASP A 151 -3.61 4.01 -1.15
CA ASP A 151 -4.34 2.74 -1.26
C ASP A 151 -5.85 2.98 -1.53
N ALA A 152 -6.12 3.82 -2.54
CA ALA A 152 -7.45 4.03 -3.06
C ALA A 152 -7.95 2.82 -3.90
N PHE A 153 -9.23 2.81 -4.26
CA PHE A 153 -9.74 1.81 -5.22
C PHE A 153 -8.95 1.83 -6.52
N ALA A 154 -8.58 0.63 -6.99
CA ALA A 154 -7.76 0.41 -8.18
C ALA A 154 -6.30 0.91 -8.08
N THR A 155 -5.78 1.09 -6.86
CA THR A 155 -4.34 1.28 -6.64
C THR A 155 -3.56 0.13 -7.28
N ASN A 156 -2.50 0.49 -7.98
CA ASN A 156 -1.64 -0.42 -8.72
C ASN A 156 -0.16 -0.10 -8.45
N LEU A 157 0.67 -1.13 -8.60
CA LEU A 157 2.11 -1.05 -8.52
C LEU A 157 2.68 -1.82 -9.72
N ALA A 158 3.58 -1.20 -10.47
CA ALA A 158 4.18 -1.80 -11.66
C ALA A 158 5.70 -1.66 -11.65
N PHE A 159 6.37 -2.73 -12.10
CA PHE A 159 7.80 -2.77 -12.37
C PHE A 159 7.99 -2.98 -13.86
N LEU A 160 8.58 -2.00 -14.54
CA LEU A 160 8.80 -2.05 -15.99
C LEU A 160 10.29 -2.16 -16.25
N ARG A 161 10.71 -3.27 -16.84
CA ARG A 161 12.10 -3.49 -17.27
C ARG A 161 12.33 -2.85 -18.63
N TYR A 162 13.38 -2.05 -18.72
CA TYR A 162 13.88 -1.47 -19.97
C TYR A 162 15.20 -2.14 -20.34
N GLU A 163 15.27 -2.61 -21.58
CA GLU A 163 16.54 -2.94 -22.23
C GLU A 163 17.12 -1.66 -22.83
N CYS A 164 18.35 -1.35 -22.47
CA CYS A 164 19.05 -0.18 -22.96
C CYS A 164 20.15 -0.63 -23.92
N GLU A 165 20.31 0.07 -25.05
CA GLU A 165 21.39 -0.23 -25.99
C GLU A 165 22.74 0.05 -25.32
N GLN A 166 23.61 -0.96 -25.25
CA GLN A 166 24.97 -0.87 -24.67
C GLN A 166 25.02 -0.53 -23.17
N GLU A 167 23.89 -0.54 -22.47
CA GLU A 167 23.80 -0.34 -21.02
C GLU A 167 23.12 -1.53 -20.33
N PRO A 168 23.44 -1.82 -19.05
CA PRO A 168 22.71 -2.80 -18.28
C PRO A 168 21.21 -2.45 -18.16
N PRO A 169 20.31 -3.46 -18.03
CA PRO A 169 18.89 -3.22 -17.88
C PRO A 169 18.55 -2.32 -16.68
N ARG A 170 17.49 -1.54 -16.83
CA ARG A 170 16.97 -0.65 -15.79
C ARG A 170 15.48 -0.89 -15.55
N VAL A 171 14.99 -0.46 -14.40
CA VAL A 171 13.61 -0.69 -13.95
C VAL A 171 12.96 0.65 -13.60
N LEU A 172 11.80 0.92 -14.20
CA LEU A 172 10.89 1.97 -13.77
C LEU A 172 9.88 1.39 -12.79
N VAL A 173 9.66 2.05 -11.67
CA VAL A 173 8.64 1.65 -10.69
C VAL A 173 7.53 2.69 -10.69
N LEU A 174 6.30 2.24 -10.88
CA LEU A 174 5.11 3.08 -10.86
C LEU A 174 4.20 2.68 -9.72
N HIS A 175 3.75 3.64 -8.92
CA HIS A 175 2.68 3.46 -7.94
C HIS A 175 1.54 4.40 -8.30
N GLN A 176 0.34 3.86 -8.54
CA GLN A 176 -0.80 4.60 -9.10
C GLN A 176 -0.41 5.42 -10.34
N GLU A 177 0.24 4.74 -11.30
CA GLU A 177 0.70 5.32 -12.58
C GLU A 177 1.68 6.49 -12.44
N ARG A 178 2.23 6.73 -11.24
CA ARG A 178 3.23 7.78 -10.98
C ARG A 178 4.57 7.15 -10.68
N VAL A 179 5.62 7.73 -11.23
CA VAL A 179 7.00 7.30 -10.95
C VAL A 179 7.29 7.43 -9.46
N VAL A 180 7.75 6.33 -8.87
CA VAL A 180 8.26 6.31 -7.49
C VAL A 180 9.71 5.88 -7.48
N ARG A 181 10.51 6.55 -6.65
CA ARG A 181 11.93 6.26 -6.48
C ARG A 181 12.09 5.43 -5.23
N LEU A 182 12.46 4.16 -5.41
CA LEU A 182 12.68 3.26 -4.28
C LEU A 182 13.89 3.73 -3.45
N PRO A 183 13.83 3.63 -2.11
CA PRO A 183 14.99 3.87 -1.27
C PRO A 183 16.19 3.02 -1.70
N GLY A 184 17.36 3.64 -1.87
CA GLY A 184 18.58 2.98 -2.33
C GLY A 184 18.81 2.98 -3.84
N CYS A 185 17.81 3.34 -4.65
CA CYS A 185 17.99 3.68 -6.07
C CYS A 185 18.46 5.15 -6.24
N PRO A 186 18.99 5.55 -7.42
CA PRO A 186 19.31 6.96 -7.69
C PRO A 186 18.09 7.86 -7.52
N GLN A 187 18.20 8.91 -6.72
CA GLN A 187 17.07 9.79 -6.40
C GLN A 187 16.86 10.93 -7.42
N ASN A 188 17.82 11.11 -8.33
CA ASN A 188 17.82 12.10 -9.40
C ASN A 188 17.39 11.53 -10.76
N GLU A 189 17.12 10.22 -10.84
CA GLU A 189 16.69 9.52 -12.05
C GLU A 189 15.36 8.83 -11.80
N ASP A 190 14.59 8.58 -12.86
CA ASP A 190 13.34 7.81 -12.78
C ASP A 190 13.60 6.29 -12.87
N LEU A 191 14.71 5.89 -13.49
CA LEU A 191 15.07 4.49 -13.73
C LEU A 191 16.10 4.01 -12.70
N CYS A 192 15.81 2.90 -12.03
CA CYS A 192 16.75 2.23 -11.15
C CYS A 192 17.55 1.15 -11.90
N PRO A 193 18.89 1.10 -11.82
CA PRO A 193 19.65 -0.01 -12.39
C PRO A 193 19.19 -1.35 -11.81
N LEU A 194 18.91 -2.35 -12.66
CA LEU A 194 18.39 -3.65 -12.22
C LEU A 194 19.31 -4.33 -11.20
N ALA A 195 20.63 -4.24 -11.40
CA ALA A 195 21.62 -4.76 -10.46
C ALA A 195 21.59 -4.08 -9.09
N THR A 196 21.26 -2.77 -9.04
CA THR A 196 21.09 -2.06 -7.77
C THR A 196 19.83 -2.55 -7.06
N LEU A 197 18.72 -2.66 -7.80
CA LEU A 197 17.46 -3.19 -7.27
C LEU A 197 17.64 -4.60 -6.69
N ARG A 198 18.33 -5.48 -7.43
CA ARG A 198 18.67 -6.84 -6.99
C ARG A 198 19.40 -6.84 -5.66
N ARG A 199 20.47 -6.04 -5.55
CA ARG A 199 21.27 -5.93 -4.33
C ARG A 199 20.47 -5.43 -3.13
N LEU A 200 19.53 -4.49 -3.33
CA LEU A 200 18.71 -3.95 -2.26
C LEU A 200 17.80 -5.01 -1.63
N TYR A 201 17.25 -5.90 -2.44
CA TYR A 201 16.28 -6.91 -1.99
C TYR A 201 16.86 -8.34 -1.90
N ALA A 202 18.15 -8.54 -2.21
CA ALA A 202 18.82 -9.84 -2.20
C ALA A 202 18.60 -10.60 -0.88
N HIS A 203 18.89 -9.96 0.25
CA HIS A 203 18.65 -10.57 1.56
C HIS A 203 17.19 -10.96 1.75
N SER A 204 16.26 -10.08 1.37
CA SER A 204 14.84 -10.39 1.53
C SER A 204 14.38 -11.55 0.66
N VAL A 205 14.95 -11.73 -0.53
CA VAL A 205 14.58 -12.81 -1.44
C VAL A 205 15.25 -14.13 -1.02
N GLU A 206 16.54 -14.09 -0.71
CA GLU A 206 17.35 -15.27 -0.40
C GLU A 206 17.07 -15.83 1.00
N SER A 207 16.65 -15.00 1.96
CA SER A 207 16.32 -15.40 3.34
C SER A 207 14.80 -15.42 3.61
N CYS A 208 14.00 -15.57 2.56
CA CYS A 208 12.54 -15.64 2.64
C CYS A 208 12.05 -17.04 3.02
N ASP A 209 12.10 -17.39 4.30
CA ASP A 209 11.38 -18.58 4.80
C ASP A 209 9.94 -18.20 5.19
N PHE A 210 9.05 -18.15 4.19
CA PHE A 210 7.67 -17.73 4.39
C PHE A 210 6.91 -18.61 5.38
N GLU A 211 7.14 -19.92 5.35
CA GLU A 211 6.48 -20.87 6.24
C GLU A 211 6.92 -20.66 7.69
N ALA A 212 8.23 -20.48 7.94
CA ALA A 212 8.72 -20.16 9.27
C ALA A 212 8.23 -18.80 9.77
N LEU A 213 8.12 -17.79 8.88
CA LEU A 213 7.58 -16.48 9.23
C LEU A 213 6.09 -16.55 9.62
N CYS A 214 5.33 -17.45 9.01
CA CYS A 214 3.90 -17.61 9.23
C CYS A 214 3.54 -18.71 10.23
N GLN A 215 4.54 -19.40 10.80
CA GLN A 215 4.30 -20.45 11.78
C GLN A 215 3.74 -19.84 13.07
N ALA A 216 2.48 -20.13 13.35
CA ALA A 216 1.92 -19.87 14.67
C ALA A 216 2.57 -20.87 15.64
N ASN A 217 3.35 -20.37 16.60
CA ASN A 217 3.73 -21.20 17.73
C ASN A 217 2.46 -21.46 18.54
N ASP A 218 2.05 -22.72 18.66
CA ASP A 218 1.03 -23.12 19.62
C ASP A 218 1.54 -22.76 21.02
N VAL A 219 1.05 -21.66 21.58
CA VAL A 219 1.26 -21.25 22.99
C VAL A 219 -0.07 -21.25 23.70
#